data_AF-A0A658R4M9-F1
#
_entry.id   AF-A0A658R4M9-F1
#
_cell.length_a   1.000
_cell.length_b   1.000
_cell.length_c   1.000
_cell.angle_alpha   90.00
_cell.angle_beta   90.00
_cell.angle_gamma   90.00
#
_symmetry.space_group_name_H-M   'P 1'
#
loop_
_entity.id
_entity.type
_entity.pdbx_description
1 polymer ?
#
loop_
_entity_poly.entity_id
_entity_poly.type
_entity_poly.pdbx_seq_one_letter_code
_entity_poly.pdbx_strand_id
1 'polypeptide(L)'
;MSTKTSIRYHHGEAKEPSWHLYEEAFEKDDVVYLELEGVQADVVMIDSVWGAKAGTVLLRLPNAMARQLGLLPHSDEGDAPPVGKG
;
A
#
# COMPACT_ATOMS: atom_id res chain seq x y z
N MET A 1 -25.09 1.77 6.01
CA MET A 1 -24.84 0.97 4.79
C MET A 1 -23.52 1.46 4.23
N SER A 2 -22.55 0.58 4.01
CA SER A 2 -21.24 0.97 3.46
C SER A 2 -21.34 0.99 1.93
N THR A 3 -20.74 1.99 1.28
CA THR A 3 -20.61 2.11 -0.18
C THR A 3 -19.30 1.49 -0.72
N LYS A 4 -18.45 1.01 0.19
CA LYS A 4 -17.17 0.38 -0.13
C LYS A 4 -17.34 -1.02 -0.71
N THR A 5 -16.75 -1.24 -1.88
CA THR A 5 -16.59 -2.56 -2.49
C THR A 5 -15.18 -3.06 -2.19
N SER A 6 -15.07 -4.04 -1.30
CA SER A 6 -13.78 -4.58 -0.85
C SER A 6 -13.04 -5.32 -1.98
N ILE A 7 -11.79 -4.93 -2.23
CA ILE A 7 -10.87 -5.66 -3.10
C ILE A 7 -10.04 -6.64 -2.26
N ARG A 8 -9.35 -6.12 -1.23
CA ARG A 8 -8.58 -6.89 -0.25
C ARG A 8 -8.63 -6.21 1.10
N TYR A 9 -8.52 -6.97 2.17
CA TYR A 9 -8.40 -6.41 3.50
C TYR A 9 -7.61 -7.37 4.39
N HIS A 10 -7.04 -6.81 5.44
CA HIS A 10 -6.43 -7.55 6.51
C HIS A 10 -6.90 -6.94 7.83
N HIS A 11 -7.44 -7.77 8.69
CA HIS A 11 -7.77 -7.40 10.05
C HIS A 11 -6.63 -7.85 10.94
N GLY A 12 -5.83 -6.89 11.42
CA GLY A 12 -4.70 -7.16 12.28
C GLY A 12 -5.16 -7.50 13.70
N GLU A 13 -4.42 -8.39 14.37
CA GLU A 13 -4.64 -8.70 15.79
C GLU A 13 -3.62 -8.01 16.70
N ALA A 14 -4.10 -7.52 17.85
CA ALA A 14 -3.30 -6.90 18.92
C ALA A 14 -2.45 -5.68 18.50
N LYS A 15 -1.27 -5.90 17.93
CA LYS A 15 -0.32 -4.86 17.47
C LYS A 15 -0.09 -4.88 15.96
N GLU A 16 -0.70 -5.83 15.26
CA GLU A 16 -0.65 -5.86 13.80
C GLU A 16 -1.60 -4.78 13.24
N PRO A 17 -1.15 -3.96 12.29
CA PRO A 17 -2.00 -2.95 11.68
C PRO A 17 -3.04 -3.58 10.75
N SER A 18 -4.26 -3.04 10.75
CA SER A 18 -5.29 -3.42 9.79
C SER A 18 -5.19 -2.56 8.53
N TRP A 19 -5.66 -3.08 7.40
CA TRP A 19 -5.78 -2.31 6.17
C TRP A 19 -6.94 -2.81 5.31
N HIS A 20 -7.49 -1.92 4.48
CA HIS A 20 -8.60 -2.19 3.58
C HIS A 20 -8.36 -1.50 2.24
N LEU A 21 -8.20 -2.29 1.18
CA LEU A 21 -8.17 -1.83 -0.20
C LEU A 21 -9.56 -2.00 -0.81
N TYR A 22 -10.17 -0.92 -1.29
CA TYR A 22 -11.55 -0.92 -1.80
C TYR A 22 -11.77 0.10 -2.91
N GLU A 23 -12.88 -0.06 -3.61
CA GLU A 23 -13.48 0.93 -4.50
C GLU A 23 -14.72 1.54 -3.84
N GLU A 24 -15.08 2.76 -4.22
CA GLU A 24 -16.34 3.38 -3.81
C GLU A 24 -17.38 3.24 -4.93
N ALA A 25 -18.57 2.75 -4.62
CA ALA A 25 -19.60 2.42 -5.62
C ALA A 25 -20.08 3.60 -6.49
N PHE A 26 -19.79 4.83 -6.07
CA PHE A 26 -20.15 6.06 -6.78
C PHE A 26 -18.95 6.87 -7.27
N GLU A 27 -17.72 6.36 -7.08
CA GLU A 27 -16.53 6.97 -7.66
C GLU A 27 -16.55 6.77 -9.18
N LYS A 28 -16.32 7.85 -9.91
CA LYS A 28 -16.37 7.89 -11.37
C LYS A 28 -15.00 7.74 -11.98
N ASP A 29 -13.96 8.06 -11.21
CA ASP A 29 -12.58 7.91 -11.62
C ASP A 29 -12.10 6.47 -11.39
N ASP A 30 -11.18 6.00 -12.22
CA ASP A 30 -10.57 4.66 -12.11
C ASP A 30 -9.50 4.67 -11.00
N VAL A 31 -9.97 4.65 -9.75
CA VAL A 31 -9.13 4.77 -8.56
C VAL A 31 -9.50 3.74 -7.50
N VAL A 32 -8.51 3.39 -6.67
CA VAL A 32 -8.69 2.54 -5.50
C VAL A 32 -8.29 3.30 -4.24
N TYR A 33 -8.92 2.95 -3.12
CA TYR A 33 -8.66 3.53 -1.81
C TYR A 33 -7.95 2.51 -0.94
N LEU A 34 -6.81 2.91 -0.38
CA LEU A 34 -6.12 2.14 0.65
C LEU A 34 -6.30 2.83 2.00
N GLU A 35 -7.06 2.20 2.88
CA GLU A 35 -7.25 2.63 4.26
C GLU A 35 -6.35 1.84 5.20
N LEU A 36 -5.70 2.54 6.12
CA LEU A 36 -4.73 1.99 7.06
C LEU A 36 -5.15 2.31 8.49
N GLU A 37 -5.22 1.31 9.34
CA GLU A 37 -5.57 1.45 10.75
C GLU A 37 -4.43 0.98 11.66
N GLY A 38 -4.20 1.70 12.76
CA GLY A 38 -3.12 1.34 13.70
C GLY A 38 -1.70 1.56 13.18
N VAL A 39 -1.53 2.30 12.06
CA VAL A 39 -0.23 2.67 11.50
C VAL A 39 0.14 4.09 11.89
N GLN A 40 1.37 4.30 12.39
CA GLN A 40 1.95 5.64 12.45
C GLN A 40 2.49 6.00 11.06
N ALA A 41 1.84 6.94 10.38
CA ALA A 41 2.22 7.40 9.06
C ALA A 41 2.87 8.78 9.13
N ASP A 42 4.13 8.87 8.69
CA ASP A 42 4.75 10.14 8.34
C ASP A 42 4.37 10.44 6.88
N VAL A 43 3.45 11.40 6.68
CA VAL A 43 3.03 11.84 5.35
C VAL A 43 3.76 13.13 5.02
N VAL A 44 4.62 13.07 3.99
CA VAL A 44 5.32 14.24 3.47
C VAL A 44 4.85 14.49 2.04
N MET A 45 4.35 15.70 1.81
CA MET A 45 4.09 16.21 0.47
C MET A 45 5.42 16.66 -0.14
N ILE A 46 5.92 15.93 -1.12
CA ILE A 46 7.12 16.29 -1.88
C ILE A 46 6.64 17.04 -3.14
N ASP A 47 7.09 18.28 -3.29
CA ASP A 47 6.78 19.19 -4.40
C ASP A 47 5.28 19.49 -4.63
N SER A 48 4.66 20.37 -3.83
CA SER A 48 3.37 20.97 -4.23
C SER A 48 2.99 22.30 -3.56
N VAL A 49 3.94 23.06 -3.02
CA VAL A 49 3.55 24.26 -2.23
C VAL A 49 3.25 25.47 -3.13
N TRP A 50 3.82 25.56 -4.33
CA TRP A 50 3.71 26.77 -5.19
C TRP A 50 3.81 26.49 -6.72
N GLY A 51 3.25 25.39 -7.25
CA GLY A 51 3.34 25.12 -8.70
C GLY A 51 2.35 24.09 -9.25
N ALA A 52 2.13 24.13 -10.57
CA ALA A 52 1.18 23.34 -11.35
C ALA A 52 1.51 21.83 -11.47
N LYS A 53 2.41 21.30 -10.64
CA LYS A 53 2.82 19.88 -10.67
C LYS A 53 2.05 19.13 -9.59
N ALA A 54 1.55 17.94 -9.93
CA ALA A 54 0.92 17.05 -8.96
C ALA A 54 1.90 16.75 -7.81
N GLY A 55 1.42 16.90 -6.58
CA GLY A 55 2.19 16.62 -5.39
C GLY A 55 2.54 15.13 -5.28
N THR A 56 3.71 14.84 -4.76
CA THR A 56 4.12 13.47 -4.44
C THR A 56 3.81 13.18 -2.98
N VAL A 57 3.21 12.03 -2.70
CA VAL A 57 2.95 11.57 -1.33
C VAL A 57 3.95 10.47 -0.98
N LEU A 58 4.69 10.66 0.10
CA LEU A 58 5.54 9.62 0.68
C LEU A 58 4.85 8.99 1.89
N LEU A 59 4.76 7.65 1.89
CA LEU A 59 4.17 6.85 2.96
C LEU A 59 5.17 5.81 3.47
N ARG A 60 5.38 5.80 4.79
CA ARG A 60 6.23 4.80 5.45
C ARG A 60 5.40 3.65 5.99
N LEU A 61 5.57 2.46 5.43
CA LEU A 61 4.84 1.25 5.81
C LEU A 61 5.75 0.21 6.48
N PRO A 62 5.25 -0.59 7.44
CA PRO A 62 5.95 -1.79 7.89
C PRO A 62 6.15 -2.80 6.75
N ASN A 63 7.31 -3.45 6.67
CA ASN A 63 7.61 -4.41 5.60
C ASN A 63 6.60 -5.57 5.52
N ALA A 64 6.06 -6.03 6.65
CA ALA A 64 5.05 -7.07 6.68
C ALA A 64 3.78 -6.65 5.93
N MET A 65 3.28 -5.44 6.19
CA MET A 65 2.15 -4.86 5.47
C MET A 65 2.48 -4.68 3.99
N ALA A 66 3.66 -4.16 3.65
CA ALA A 66 4.06 -3.97 2.25
C ALA A 66 4.09 -5.30 1.47
N ARG A 67 4.46 -6.43 2.10
CA ARG A 67 4.35 -7.77 1.51
C ARG A 67 2.90 -8.22 1.36
N GLN A 68 2.05 -8.01 2.37
CA GLN A 68 0.62 -8.33 2.31
C GLN A 68 -0.09 -7.57 1.18
N LEU A 69 0.32 -6.32 0.94
CA LEU A 69 -0.15 -5.47 -0.16
C LEU A 69 0.47 -5.82 -1.52
N GLY A 70 1.47 -6.71 -1.57
CA GLY A 70 2.18 -7.07 -2.80
C GLY A 70 3.12 -5.97 -3.33
N LEU A 71 3.50 -5.00 -2.51
CA LEU A 71 4.44 -3.92 -2.85
C LEU A 71 5.91 -4.37 -2.81
N LEU A 72 6.18 -5.45 -2.07
CA LEU A 72 7.49 -6.09 -2.00
C LEU A 72 7.40 -7.49 -2.64
N PRO A 73 8.48 -7.97 -3.30
CA PRO A 73 8.50 -9.31 -3.85
C PRO A 73 8.24 -10.36 -2.77
N HIS A 74 7.55 -11.44 -3.14
CA HIS A 74 7.41 -12.61 -2.28
C HIS A 74 8.80 -13.22 -2.08
N SER A 75 9.14 -13.57 -0.83
CA SER A 75 10.48 -14.03 -0.43
C SER A 75 10.96 -15.30 -1.14
N ASP A 76 10.09 -15.95 -1.93
CA ASP A 76 10.39 -17.22 -2.60
C ASP A 76 11.03 -17.06 -3.99
N GLU A 77 11.23 -15.83 -4.47
CA GLU A 77 11.69 -15.56 -5.84
C GLU A 77 13.01 -14.77 -5.90
N GLY A 78 14.03 -15.16 -5.12
CA GLY A 78 15.27 -14.39 -5.13
C GLY A 78 16.53 -14.94 -4.46
N ASP A 79 16.72 -16.25 -4.32
CA ASP A 79 18.00 -16.78 -3.79
C ASP A 79 18.56 -17.98 -4.56
N ALA A 80 18.31 -18.06 -5.87
CA ALA A 80 19.10 -18.93 -6.74
C ALA A 80 20.36 -18.16 -7.19
N PRO A 81 21.57 -18.51 -6.70
CA PRO A 81 22.79 -17.90 -7.22
C PRO A 81 22.94 -18.24 -8.71
N PRO A 82 23.56 -17.34 -9.51
CA PRO A 82 23.80 -17.63 -10.91
C PRO A 82 24.67 -18.88 -11.02
N VAL A 83 24.14 -19.92 -11.68
CA VAL A 83 24.91 -21.11 -12.05
C VAL A 83 26.02 -20.64 -12.98
N GLY A 84 27.22 -20.46 -12.43
CA GLY A 84 28.42 -20.23 -13.19
C GLY A 84 28.66 -21.41 -14.11
N LYS A 85 28.59 -21.19 -15.42
CA LYS A 85 29.06 -22.16 -16.40
C LYS A 85 30.59 -22.09 -16.39
N GLY A 86 31.22 -23.12 -15.83
CA GLY A 86 32.61 -23.47 -16.11
C GLY A 86 32.76 -24.15 -17.46
#